data_AF-A0A1G9WNW0-F1
#
_entry.id   AF-A0A1G9WNW0-F1
#
_cell.length_a   1.000
_cell.length_b   1.000
_cell.length_c   1.000
_cell.angle_alpha   90.00
_cell.angle_beta   90.00
_cell.angle_gamma   90.00
#
_symmetry.space_group_name_H-M   'P 1'
#
loop_
_entity.id
_entity.type
_entity.pdbx_description
1 polymer ?
#
loop_
_entity_poly.entity_id
_entity_poly.type
_entity_poly.pdbx_seq_one_letter_code
_entity_poly.pdbx_strand_id
1 'polypeptide(L)'
;MGPVLRKFTIGIALVCFIGAWAGVVIAKLTTDSLAIFTLAVTAAALATEALIWVAAILGGWSIFANRRAIWDRMRGRKSDPAKVEGV
;
A
#
# COMPACT_ATOMS: atom_id res chain seq x y z
N MET A 1 7.12 -7.04 -18.14
CA MET A 1 6.60 -7.98 -17.11
C MET A 1 5.15 -8.31 -17.44
N GLY A 2 4.79 -9.59 -17.57
CA GLY A 2 3.41 -9.98 -17.92
C GLY A 2 2.39 -9.56 -16.85
N PRO A 3 1.11 -9.35 -17.22
CA PRO A 3 0.08 -8.86 -16.29
C PRO A 3 -0.15 -9.80 -15.10
N VAL A 4 0.05 -11.11 -15.29
CA VAL A 4 -0.03 -12.13 -14.24
C VAL A 4 1.12 -11.98 -13.23
N LEU A 5 2.36 -11.87 -13.72
CA LEU A 5 3.54 -11.71 -12.88
C LEU A 5 3.45 -10.44 -12.04
N ARG A 6 2.96 -9.33 -12.62
CA ARG A 6 2.71 -8.08 -11.88
C ARG A 6 1.73 -8.25 -10.72
N LYS A 7 0.61 -8.95 -10.94
CA LYS A 7 -0.39 -9.22 -9.89
C LYS A 7 0.19 -10.11 -8.79
N PHE A 8 0.95 -11.14 -9.16
CA PHE A 8 1.63 -12.01 -8.19
C PHE A 8 2.64 -11.24 -7.33
N THR A 9 3.49 -10.41 -7.93
CA THR A 9 4.48 -9.61 -7.18
C THR A 9 3.81 -8.67 -6.18
N ILE A 10 2.74 -7.97 -6.60
CA ILE A 10 1.97 -7.09 -5.70
C ILE A 10 1.28 -7.90 -4.60
N GLY A 11 0.70 -9.05 -4.94
CA GLY A 11 0.04 -9.93 -3.98
C GLY A 11 1.00 -10.43 -2.89
N ILE A 12 2.19 -10.89 -3.28
CA ILE A 12 3.23 -11.32 -2.34
C ILE A 12 3.68 -10.15 -1.45
N ALA A 13 3.93 -8.98 -2.03
CA ALA A 13 4.33 -7.80 -1.25
C ALA A 13 3.25 -7.40 -0.23
N LEU A 14 1.97 -7.46 -0.61
CA LEU A 14 0.84 -7.21 0.30
C LEU A 14 0.76 -8.23 1.43
N VAL A 15 0.92 -9.52 1.13
CA VAL A 15 0.89 -10.58 2.15
C VAL A 15 2.03 -10.39 3.15
N CYS A 16 3.26 -10.09 2.68
CA CYS A 16 4.39 -9.81 3.56
C CYS A 16 4.15 -8.56 4.43
N PHE A 17 3.59 -7.50 3.85
CA PHE A 17 3.24 -6.28 4.58
C PHE A 17 2.22 -6.55 5.69
N ILE A 18 1.12 -7.23 5.37
CA ILE A 18 0.07 -7.57 6.33
C ILE A 18 0.63 -8.48 7.42
N GLY A 19 1.41 -9.50 7.05
CA GLY A 19 2.05 -10.42 7.99
C GLY A 19 3.01 -9.73 8.95
N ALA A 20 3.83 -8.80 8.46
CA ALA A 20 4.77 -8.05 9.29
C ALA A 20 4.05 -7.16 10.31
N TRP A 21 3.00 -6.44 9.89
CA TRP A 21 2.19 -5.61 10.79
C TRP A 21 1.37 -6.44 11.78
N ALA A 22 0.85 -7.61 11.37
CA ALA A 22 0.24 -8.56 12.29
C ALA A 22 1.26 -9.03 13.35
N GLY A 23 2.51 -9.29 12.94
CA GLY A 23 3.62 -9.61 13.84
C GLY A 23 3.90 -8.51 14.87
N VAL A 24 3.83 -7.24 14.48
CA VAL A 24 3.96 -6.10 15.42
C VAL A 24 2.86 -6.12 16.48
N VAL A 25 1.61 -6.34 16.07
CA VAL A 25 0.47 -6.42 17.00
C VAL A 25 0.65 -7.58 17.97
N ILE A 26 1.04 -8.76 17.46
CA ILE A 26 1.32 -9.94 18.29
C ILE A 26 2.44 -9.62 19.28
N ALA A 27 3.58 -9.11 18.82
CA ALA A 27 4.72 -8.76 19.68
C ALA A 27 4.33 -7.74 20.76
N LYS A 28 3.45 -6.78 20.44
CA LYS A 28 2.95 -5.80 21.40
C LYS A 28 2.09 -6.41 22.51
N LEU A 29 1.34 -7.47 22.20
CA LEU A 29 0.42 -8.12 23.13
C LEU A 29 1.06 -9.25 23.94
N THR A 30 2.14 -9.86 23.44
CA THR A 30 2.73 -11.07 24.03
C THR A 30 4.09 -10.85 24.67
N THR A 31 4.72 -9.69 24.50
CA THR A 31 6.10 -9.46 24.92
C THR A 31 6.32 -8.06 25.49
N ASP A 32 6.96 -8.01 26.66
CA ASP A 32 7.41 -6.75 27.31
C ASP A 32 8.84 -6.35 26.89
N SER A 33 9.54 -7.21 26.14
CA SER A 33 10.88 -6.93 25.62
C SER A 33 10.83 -5.86 24.53
N LEU A 34 11.36 -4.69 24.87
CA LEU A 34 11.50 -3.56 23.95
C LEU A 34 12.34 -3.94 22.70
N ALA A 35 13.31 -4.83 22.85
CA ALA A 35 14.16 -5.29 21.74
C ALA A 35 13.34 -6.07 20.70
N ILE A 36 12.49 -7.00 21.14
CA ILE A 36 11.65 -7.81 20.24
C ILE A 36 10.61 -6.92 19.55
N PHE A 37 9.99 -6.01 20.30
CA PHE A 37 9.02 -5.07 19.73
C PHE A 37 9.68 -4.15 18.69
N THR A 38 10.87 -3.62 18.98
CA THR A 38 11.64 -2.80 18.03
C THR A 38 11.95 -3.58 16.76
N LEU A 39 12.44 -4.82 16.88
CA LEU A 39 12.74 -5.66 15.71
C LEU A 39 11.50 -5.92 14.85
N ALA A 40 10.35 -6.20 15.48
CA ALA A 40 9.09 -6.41 14.77
C ALA A 40 8.67 -5.14 14.00
N VAL A 41 8.77 -3.97 14.64
CA VAL A 41 8.44 -2.68 14.00
C VAL A 41 9.40 -2.36 12.87
N THR A 42 10.71 -2.61 13.04
CA THR A 42 11.71 -2.42 11.97
C THR A 42 11.41 -3.33 10.78
N ALA A 43 11.08 -4.61 11.00
CA ALA A 43 10.70 -5.52 9.93
C ALA A 43 9.43 -5.05 9.19
N ALA A 44 8.43 -4.55 9.92
CA ALA A 44 7.22 -3.98 9.34
C ALA A 44 7.49 -2.69 8.53
N ALA A 45 8.41 -1.84 9.00
CA ALA A 45 8.84 -0.65 8.26
C ALA A 45 9.52 -1.03 6.94
N LEU A 46 10.44 -2.00 6.95
CA LEU A 46 11.09 -2.50 5.73
C LEU A 46 10.09 -3.12 4.75
N ALA A 47 9.11 -3.87 5.25
CA ALA A 47 8.03 -4.42 4.41
C ALA A 47 7.17 -3.31 3.78
N THR A 48 6.95 -2.21 4.52
CA THR A 48 6.22 -1.03 4.02
C THR A 48 7.00 -0.32 2.92
N GLU A 49 8.31 -0.11 3.10
CA GLU A 49 9.16 0.47 2.06
C GLU A 49 9.19 -0.42 0.82
N ALA A 50 9.39 -1.74 0.99
CA ALA A 50 9.39 -2.68 -0.12
C ALA A 50 8.07 -2.63 -0.91
N LEU A 51 6.92 -2.57 -0.22
CA LEU A 51 5.62 -2.44 -0.86
C LEU A 51 5.50 -1.14 -1.67
N ILE A 52 5.98 -0.02 -1.11
CA ILE A 52 5.98 1.29 -1.79
C ILE A 52 6.85 1.23 -3.04
N TRP A 53 8.05 0.65 -2.96
CA TRP A 53 8.95 0.50 -4.11
C TRP A 53 8.38 -0.42 -5.18
N VAL A 54 7.80 -1.56 -4.79
CA VAL A 54 7.11 -2.47 -5.71
C VAL A 54 5.95 -1.75 -6.41
N ALA A 55 5.15 -1.00 -5.66
CA ALA A 55 4.08 -0.20 -6.24
C ALA A 55 4.61 0.88 -7.19
N ALA A 56 5.66 1.61 -6.83
CA ALA A 56 6.27 2.64 -7.64
C ALA A 56 6.87 2.09 -8.95
N ILE A 57 7.64 1.00 -8.88
CA ILE A 57 8.27 0.37 -10.04
C ILE A 57 7.21 -0.21 -10.99
N LEU A 58 6.23 -0.93 -10.45
CA LEU A 58 5.20 -1.59 -11.26
C LEU A 58 4.11 -0.63 -11.75
N GLY A 59 3.90 0.47 -11.04
CA GLY A 59 2.97 1.52 -11.37
C GLY A 59 3.52 2.57 -12.34
N GLY A 60 4.84 2.77 -12.35
CA GLY A 60 5.47 3.87 -13.08
C GLY A 60 4.89 5.24 -12.70
N TRP A 61 5.09 6.22 -13.59
CA TRP A 61 4.52 7.58 -13.47
C TRP A 61 2.97 7.59 -13.40
N SER A 62 2.30 6.52 -13.82
CA SER A 62 0.84 6.44 -13.84
C SER A 62 0.22 6.47 -12.44
N ILE A 63 0.86 5.91 -11.40
CA ILE A 63 0.34 5.97 -10.03
C ILE A 63 0.40 7.40 -9.49
N PHE A 64 1.49 8.12 -9.75
CA PHE A 64 1.62 9.51 -9.33
C PHE A 64 0.70 10.45 -10.11
N ALA A 65 0.44 10.17 -11.39
CA ALA A 65 -0.52 10.92 -12.20
C ALA A 65 -1.98 10.64 -11.76
N ASN A 66 -2.32 9.38 -11.45
CA ASN A 66 -3.66 9.01 -10.99
C ASN A 66 -3.91 9.24 -9.50
N ARG A 67 -2.90 9.67 -8.72
CA ARG A 67 -3.07 9.93 -7.27
C ARG A 67 -4.23 10.89 -7.00
N ARG A 68 -4.40 11.90 -7.85
CA ARG A 68 -5.47 12.90 -7.74
C ARG A 68 -6.84 12.29 -8.02
N ALA A 69 -6.94 11.46 -9.06
CA ALA A 69 -8.17 10.73 -9.38
C ALA A 69 -8.55 9.71 -8.30
N ILE A 70 -7.57 9.04 -7.68
CA ILE A 70 -7.79 8.13 -6.55
C ILE A 70 -8.25 8.92 -5.31
N TRP A 71 -7.61 10.06 -5.01
CA TRP A 71 -8.01 10.94 -3.92
C TRP A 71 -9.41 11.52 -4.11
N ASP A 72 -9.76 11.94 -5.32
CA ASP A 72 -11.08 12.45 -5.64
C ASP A 72 -12.16 11.36 -5.53
N ARG A 73 -11.87 10.12 -5.95
CA ARG A 73 -12.74 8.96 -5.72
C ARG A 73 -12.91 8.63 -4.24
N MET A 74 -11.83 8.62 -3.46
CA MET A 74 -11.89 8.35 -2.02
C MET A 74 -12.63 9.44 -1.25
N ARG A 75 -12.55 10.71 -1.70
CA ARG A 75 -13.30 11.84 -1.14
C ARG A 75 -14.74 11.94 -1.64
N GLY A 76 -15.21 10.99 -2.45
CA GLY A 76 -16.57 11.01 -2.99
C GLY A 76 -16.85 12.16 -3.98
N ARG A 77 -15.82 12.84 -4.49
CA ARG A 77 -15.96 13.76 -5.63
C ARG A 77 -16.19 12.94 -6.88
N LYS A 78 -17.45 12.54 -7.10
CA LYS A 78 -17.93 12.25 -8.44
C LYS A 78 -17.77 13.56 -9.23
N SER A 79 -16.77 13.61 -10.12
CA SER A 79 -16.85 14.51 -11.26
C SER A 79 -18.11 14.10 -12.01
N ASP A 80 -19.21 14.80 -11.74
CA ASP A 80 -20.50 14.55 -12.36
C ASP A 80 -20.36 14.85 -13.86
N PRO A 81 -20.39 13.84 -14.75
CA PRO A 81 -20.26 14.07 -16.19
C PRO A 81 -21.48 14.83 -16.76
N ALA A 82 -22.54 15.03 -15.98
CA ALA A 82 -23.76 15.70 -16.43
C ALA A 82 -23.67 17.24 -16.50
N LYS A 83 -22.56 17.87 -16.09
CA LYS A 83 -22.45 19.34 -16.03
C LYS A 83 -21.69 20.01 -17.18
N VAL A 84 -21.28 19.27 -18.20
CA VAL A 84 -20.48 19.80 -19.34
C VAL A 84 -21.33 20.06 -20.60
N GLU A 85 -22.56 19.53 -20.69
CA GLU A 85 -23.45 19.76 -21.86
C GLU A 85 -24.46 20.92 -21.66
N GLY A 86 -24.25 21.78 -20.67
CA GLY A 86 -25.29 22.72 -20.21
C GLY A 86 -24.91 24.19 -20.05
N VAL A 87 -23.82 24.67 -20.67
CA VAL A 87 -23.52 26.12 -20.79
C VAL A 87 -22.83 26.41 -22.11
#